data_AF-A0A2P8HP21-F1
#
_entry.id   AF-A0A2P8HP21-F1
#
_cell.length_a   1.000
_cell.length_b   1.000
_cell.length_c   1.000
_cell.angle_alpha   90.00
_cell.angle_beta   90.00
_cell.angle_gamma   90.00
#
_symmetry.space_group_name_H-M   'P 1'
#
loop_
_entity.id
_entity.type
_entity.pdbx_description
1 polymer ?
#
loop_
_entity_poly.entity_id
_entity_poly.type
_entity_poly.pdbx_seq_one_letter_code
_entity_poly.pdbx_strand_id
1 'polypeptide(L)'
;MKTILQRKHVISTLLLCSLLCAWSACLKPSDSDIIISHSAPFKNGDINKALAGEPSLKLFYQAYTRLGLSAWIDSTKGYTIFAPVDSAMKAAGLDENTISSLSIDSLRKLITYHFVAGALDDLAMTSSVLSIRALSFRQDTAFDPYRGHTVYTAPLYIQEAGQLFLNGFPVRKNAPVIPASNGFIYPITRLLPALPEQHLYDVIASQPDLSLFKAALILGDSIRGAYLQSLQGVNDSATNDVYWLSHPKLTAQGGSLPTILAPTNAAFNKAGFFTVDDIRKYDLRTPTGYDQNAPKFNYPPMDSVVKRHMLYNYGLYGNKIFNALLLYSDMLHPAINNNIYNIYVGRITGDLGSGDTNMKWLTGLQFSGQQGVASVKWNSIIVSIPQDTDPAHPVRNFVATNGALYKVDQLFYPNN
;
A
#
# COMPACT_ATOMS: atom_id res chain seq x y z
N MET A 1 -67.65 27.61 43.11
CA MET A 1 -67.50 26.13 43.00
C MET A 1 -67.88 25.54 41.63
N LYS A 2 -68.73 26.17 40.80
CA LYS A 2 -69.12 25.65 39.47
C LYS A 2 -68.03 25.72 38.37
N THR A 3 -67.06 26.62 38.48
CA THR A 3 -66.04 26.87 37.45
C THR A 3 -64.85 25.88 37.46
N ILE A 4 -64.61 25.19 38.58
CA ILE A 4 -63.49 24.23 38.69
C ILE A 4 -63.88 22.84 38.17
N LEU A 5 -65.16 22.43 38.30
CA LEU A 5 -65.63 21.13 37.80
C LEU A 5 -65.66 21.07 36.26
N GLN A 6 -66.09 22.14 35.59
CA GLN A 6 -66.15 22.18 34.11
C GLN A 6 -64.76 22.05 33.46
N ARG A 7 -63.72 22.63 34.09
CA ARG A 7 -62.36 22.58 33.56
C ARG A 7 -61.74 21.18 33.63
N LYS A 8 -62.09 20.39 34.65
CA LYS A 8 -61.65 18.98 34.76
C LYS A 8 -62.30 18.09 33.69
N HIS A 9 -63.58 18.32 33.39
CA HIS A 9 -64.28 17.51 32.38
C HIS A 9 -63.74 17.80 30.98
N VAL A 10 -63.47 19.07 30.64
CA VAL A 10 -62.88 19.44 29.34
C VAL A 10 -61.49 18.83 29.15
N ILE A 11 -60.64 18.81 30.19
CA ILE A 11 -59.30 18.19 30.10
C ILE A 11 -59.40 16.66 29.96
N SER A 12 -60.32 16.01 30.70
CA SER A 12 -60.54 14.57 30.57
C SER A 12 -61.11 14.18 29.21
N THR A 13 -62.01 14.98 28.62
CA THR A 13 -62.55 14.72 27.28
C THR A 13 -61.50 14.93 26.18
N LEU A 14 -60.62 15.94 26.33
CA LEU A 14 -59.49 16.15 25.41
C LEU A 14 -58.47 14.99 25.46
N LEU A 15 -58.15 14.49 26.65
CA LEU A 15 -57.28 13.33 26.84
C LEU A 15 -57.89 12.06 26.24
N LEU A 16 -59.20 11.84 26.42
CA LEU A 16 -59.89 10.68 25.85
C LEU A 16 -59.97 10.74 24.32
N CYS A 17 -60.21 11.92 23.74
CA CYS A 17 -60.15 12.11 22.28
C CYS A 17 -58.74 11.89 21.71
N SER A 18 -57.69 12.33 22.41
CA SER A 18 -56.30 12.06 21.98
C SER A 18 -55.91 10.59 22.05
N LEU A 19 -56.42 9.84 23.05
CA LEU A 19 -56.21 8.39 23.12
C LEU A 19 -56.99 7.63 22.03
N LEU A 20 -58.20 8.08 21.68
CA LEU A 20 -59.00 7.47 20.61
C LEU A 20 -58.40 7.74 19.21
N CYS A 21 -57.77 8.90 18.98
CA CYS A 21 -57.06 9.18 17.73
C CYS A 21 -55.74 8.40 17.59
N ALA A 22 -55.13 7.94 18.69
CA ALA A 22 -53.92 7.10 18.64
C ALA A 22 -54.22 5.64 18.21
N TRP A 23 -55.48 5.21 18.25
CA TRP A 23 -55.90 3.86 17.83
C TRP A 23 -56.36 3.78 16.37
N SER A 24 -56.41 4.91 15.66
CA SER A 24 -56.66 4.97 14.21
C SER A 24 -55.38 5.29 13.42
N ALA A 25 -54.21 4.93 13.95
CA ALA A 25 -53.01 4.83 13.14
C ALA A 25 -53.19 3.64 12.18
N CYS A 26 -53.62 3.93 10.96
CA CYS A 26 -53.61 2.98 9.85
C CYS A 26 -52.21 2.32 9.79
N LEU A 27 -52.17 1.00 9.88
CA LEU A 27 -51.00 0.19 9.54
C LEU A 27 -50.49 0.68 8.17
N LYS A 28 -49.27 1.23 8.13
CA LYS A 28 -48.64 1.57 6.86
C LYS A 28 -48.38 0.26 6.10
N PRO A 29 -48.35 0.26 4.76
CA PRO A 29 -47.96 -0.92 3.97
C PRO A 29 -46.57 -1.50 4.29
N SER A 30 -45.81 -0.90 5.20
CA SER A 30 -44.54 -1.41 5.72
C SER A 30 -44.68 -2.53 6.75
N ASP A 31 -45.89 -2.81 7.25
CA ASP A 31 -46.16 -3.94 8.16
C ASP A 31 -46.63 -5.19 7.38
N SER A 32 -46.22 -5.32 6.11
CA SER A 32 -46.27 -6.60 5.42
C SER A 32 -45.32 -7.59 6.10
N ASP A 33 -45.63 -8.89 6.04
CA ASP A 33 -44.70 -9.95 6.40
C ASP A 33 -43.30 -9.65 5.83
N ILE A 34 -42.25 -9.96 6.58
CA ILE A 34 -40.88 -9.92 6.07
C ILE A 34 -40.83 -10.89 4.90
N ILE A 35 -40.97 -10.36 3.68
CA ILE A 35 -40.68 -11.13 2.48
C ILE A 35 -39.18 -11.41 2.56
N ILE A 36 -38.81 -12.67 2.77
CA ILE A 36 -37.43 -13.10 2.65
C ILE A 36 -37.02 -12.76 1.21
N SER A 37 -36.27 -11.67 1.06
CA SER A 37 -35.63 -11.29 -0.19
C SER A 37 -34.66 -12.43 -0.51
N HIS A 38 -35.08 -13.34 -1.39
CA HIS A 38 -34.15 -14.22 -2.04
C HIS A 38 -33.20 -13.31 -2.82
N SER A 39 -31.90 -13.44 -2.60
CA SER A 39 -30.92 -12.74 -3.44
C SER A 39 -31.28 -13.03 -4.89
N ALA A 40 -31.42 -11.97 -5.70
CA ALA A 40 -31.65 -12.16 -7.12
C ALA A 40 -30.57 -13.14 -7.65
N PRO A 41 -30.96 -14.23 -8.32
CA PRO A 41 -29.99 -15.22 -8.77
C PRO A 41 -28.92 -14.53 -9.62
N PHE A 42 -27.65 -14.85 -9.38
CA PHE A 42 -26.55 -14.33 -10.18
C PHE A 42 -26.79 -14.73 -11.63
N LYS A 43 -27.12 -13.74 -12.47
CA LYS A 43 -27.46 -13.95 -13.89
C LYS A 43 -26.39 -14.72 -14.65
N ASN A 44 -25.13 -14.58 -14.22
CA ASN A 44 -23.95 -15.14 -14.86
C ASN A 44 -23.41 -16.42 -14.21
N GLY A 45 -24.06 -16.94 -13.16
CA GLY A 45 -23.58 -18.12 -12.43
C GLY A 45 -22.30 -17.86 -11.64
N ASP A 46 -21.43 -18.87 -11.54
CA ASP A 46 -20.12 -18.77 -10.89
C ASP A 46 -19.11 -18.07 -11.80
N ILE A 47 -17.92 -17.79 -11.27
CA ILE A 47 -16.83 -17.13 -11.99
C ILE A 47 -16.45 -17.86 -13.28
N ASN A 48 -16.48 -19.20 -13.28
CA ASN A 48 -16.17 -20.00 -14.47
C ASN A 48 -17.14 -19.70 -15.61
N LYS A 49 -18.45 -19.72 -15.31
CA LYS A 49 -19.50 -19.42 -16.29
C LYS A 49 -19.49 -17.96 -16.70
N ALA A 50 -19.32 -17.05 -15.75
CA ALA A 50 -19.23 -15.62 -16.02
C ALA A 50 -18.07 -15.32 -16.96
N LEU A 51 -16.86 -15.81 -16.66
CA LEU A 51 -15.68 -15.55 -17.49
C LEU A 51 -15.81 -16.13 -18.91
N ALA A 52 -16.38 -17.33 -19.06
CA ALA A 52 -16.60 -17.96 -20.36
C ALA A 52 -17.62 -17.20 -21.23
N GLY A 53 -18.58 -16.52 -20.60
CA GLY A 53 -19.65 -15.79 -21.27
C GLY A 53 -19.26 -14.40 -21.78
N GLU A 54 -18.08 -13.89 -21.43
CA GLU A 54 -17.68 -12.51 -21.69
C GLU A 54 -16.95 -12.33 -23.03
N PRO A 55 -17.56 -11.67 -24.03
CA PRO A 55 -16.97 -11.59 -25.38
C PRO A 55 -15.67 -10.79 -25.46
N SER A 56 -15.42 -9.91 -24.48
CA SER A 56 -14.23 -9.05 -24.41
C SER A 56 -13.03 -9.69 -23.69
N LEU A 57 -13.22 -10.88 -23.10
CA LEU A 57 -12.24 -11.59 -22.28
C LEU A 57 -11.79 -12.92 -22.91
N LYS A 58 -11.98 -13.12 -24.22
CA LYS A 58 -11.73 -14.41 -24.89
C LYS A 58 -10.29 -14.88 -24.77
N LEU A 59 -9.32 -13.98 -24.94
CA LEU A 59 -7.89 -14.31 -24.82
C LEU A 59 -7.53 -14.68 -23.38
N PHE A 60 -8.06 -13.93 -22.42
CA PHE A 60 -7.85 -14.26 -21.01
C PHE A 60 -8.49 -15.60 -20.65
N TYR A 61 -9.71 -15.87 -21.13
CA TYR A 61 -10.40 -17.15 -20.93
C TYR A 61 -9.70 -18.34 -21.62
N GLN A 62 -9.12 -18.13 -22.80
CA GLN A 62 -8.28 -19.13 -23.47
C GLN A 62 -7.08 -19.50 -22.61
N ALA A 63 -6.36 -18.49 -22.08
CA ALA A 63 -5.22 -18.70 -21.21
C ALA A 63 -5.63 -19.39 -19.89
N TYR A 64 -6.74 -18.95 -19.30
CA TYR A 64 -7.36 -19.55 -18.11
C TYR A 64 -7.65 -21.04 -18.31
N THR A 65 -8.24 -21.40 -19.46
CA THR A 65 -8.57 -22.79 -19.82
C THR A 65 -7.31 -23.62 -20.07
N ARG A 66 -6.34 -23.09 -20.82
CA ARG A 66 -5.06 -23.77 -21.10
C ARG A 66 -4.31 -24.12 -19.82
N LEU A 67 -4.42 -23.28 -18.79
CA LEU A 67 -3.79 -23.48 -17.49
C LEU A 67 -4.60 -24.38 -16.54
N GLY A 68 -5.83 -24.78 -16.90
CA GLY A 68 -6.69 -25.59 -16.05
C GLY A 68 -7.15 -24.88 -14.77
N LEU A 69 -7.22 -23.54 -14.78
CA LEU A 69 -7.50 -22.75 -13.57
C LEU A 69 -8.96 -22.86 -13.10
N SER A 70 -9.87 -23.41 -13.93
CA SER A 70 -11.26 -23.70 -13.53
C SER A 70 -11.34 -24.63 -12.33
N ALA A 71 -10.42 -25.60 -12.25
CA ALA A 71 -10.34 -26.54 -11.13
C ALA A 71 -9.88 -25.88 -9.82
N TRP A 72 -9.33 -24.65 -9.87
CA TRP A 72 -8.81 -23.95 -8.69
C TRP A 72 -9.87 -23.05 -8.04
N ILE A 73 -10.99 -22.81 -8.73
CA ILE A 73 -12.09 -21.97 -8.27
C ILE A 73 -13.11 -22.82 -7.54
N ASP A 74 -13.05 -22.78 -6.21
CA ASP A 74 -14.01 -23.43 -5.32
C ASP A 74 -15.31 -22.62 -5.26
N SER A 75 -16.43 -23.23 -5.65
CA SER A 75 -17.74 -22.57 -5.63
C SER A 75 -18.18 -22.05 -4.24
N THR A 76 -17.57 -22.54 -3.16
CA THR A 76 -17.88 -22.15 -1.77
C THR A 76 -17.04 -20.99 -1.25
N LYS A 77 -16.03 -20.53 -2.01
CA LYS A 77 -15.10 -19.46 -1.62
C LYS A 77 -15.24 -18.25 -2.53
N GLY A 78 -14.96 -17.07 -1.99
CA GLY A 78 -14.97 -15.82 -2.75
C GLY A 78 -13.64 -15.58 -3.48
N TYR A 79 -13.71 -15.09 -4.72
CA TYR A 79 -12.54 -14.68 -5.50
C TYR A 79 -12.76 -13.35 -6.21
N THR A 80 -11.65 -12.72 -6.63
CA THR A 80 -11.70 -11.54 -7.48
C THR A 80 -10.70 -11.70 -8.61
N ILE A 81 -11.16 -11.44 -9.84
CA ILE A 81 -10.33 -11.51 -11.06
C ILE A 81 -10.24 -10.12 -11.68
N PHE A 82 -9.03 -9.62 -11.86
CA PHE A 82 -8.77 -8.42 -12.66
C PHE A 82 -8.42 -8.85 -14.08
N ALA A 83 -9.42 -9.09 -14.92
CA ALA A 83 -9.24 -9.72 -16.23
C ALA A 83 -8.84 -8.67 -17.30
N PRO A 84 -7.61 -8.68 -17.85
CA PRO A 84 -7.27 -7.88 -19.01
C PRO A 84 -8.16 -8.23 -20.21
N VAL A 85 -8.76 -7.21 -20.81
CA VAL A 85 -9.54 -7.38 -22.04
C VAL A 85 -8.66 -7.76 -23.23
N ASP A 86 -9.25 -8.31 -24.28
CA ASP A 86 -8.51 -8.79 -25.45
C ASP A 86 -7.59 -7.73 -26.08
N SER A 87 -7.99 -6.46 -26.09
CA SER A 87 -7.13 -5.37 -26.58
C SER A 87 -5.91 -5.13 -25.68
N ALA A 88 -6.06 -5.30 -24.36
CA ALA A 88 -4.96 -5.18 -23.40
C ALA A 88 -4.01 -6.38 -23.49
N MET A 89 -4.55 -7.59 -23.67
CA MET A 89 -3.75 -8.81 -23.89
C MET A 89 -2.92 -8.68 -25.18
N LYS A 90 -3.54 -8.27 -26.29
CA LYS A 90 -2.85 -8.02 -27.57
C LYS A 90 -1.79 -6.92 -27.47
N ALA A 91 -2.08 -5.83 -26.76
CA ALA A 91 -1.11 -4.76 -26.53
C ALA A 91 0.13 -5.24 -25.75
N ALA A 92 -0.04 -6.25 -24.89
CA ALA A 92 1.05 -6.93 -24.20
C ALA A 92 1.69 -8.07 -25.00
N GLY A 93 1.34 -8.24 -26.28
CA GLY A 93 1.87 -9.29 -27.16
C GLY A 93 1.24 -10.66 -26.94
N LEU A 94 0.13 -10.77 -26.20
CA LEU A 94 -0.56 -12.05 -25.94
C LEU A 94 -1.78 -12.19 -26.87
N ASP A 95 -1.55 -12.70 -28.09
CA ASP A 95 -2.61 -13.17 -28.99
C ASP A 95 -2.85 -14.69 -28.85
N GLU A 96 -3.78 -15.24 -29.64
CA GLU A 96 -4.17 -16.66 -29.55
C GLU A 96 -2.98 -17.62 -29.77
N ASN A 97 -2.11 -17.28 -30.74
CA ASN A 97 -0.92 -18.06 -31.09
C ASN A 97 0.12 -17.98 -29.99
N THR A 98 0.39 -16.79 -29.47
CA THR A 98 1.32 -16.56 -28.36
C THR A 98 0.84 -17.29 -27.12
N ILE A 99 -0.44 -17.16 -26.77
CA ILE A 99 -1.04 -17.89 -25.65
C ILE A 99 -0.92 -19.40 -25.81
N SER A 100 -0.99 -19.94 -27.03
CA SER A 100 -0.88 -21.38 -27.29
C SER A 100 0.57 -21.90 -27.28
N SER A 101 1.54 -21.04 -27.60
CA SER A 101 2.96 -21.40 -27.75
C SER A 101 3.83 -21.04 -26.54
N LEU A 102 3.44 -20.06 -25.73
CA LEU A 102 4.17 -19.67 -24.52
C LEU A 102 4.34 -20.88 -23.59
N SER A 103 5.45 -20.96 -22.86
CA SER A 103 5.62 -22.03 -21.87
C SER A 103 4.51 -21.95 -20.80
N ILE A 104 4.06 -23.11 -20.33
CA ILE A 104 3.01 -23.19 -19.31
C ILE A 104 3.41 -22.40 -18.05
N ASP A 105 4.69 -22.46 -17.66
CA ASP A 105 5.17 -21.74 -16.48
C ASP A 105 5.14 -20.23 -16.67
N SER A 106 5.56 -19.71 -17.82
CA SER A 106 5.48 -18.28 -18.11
C SER A 106 4.04 -17.80 -18.17
N LEU A 107 3.16 -18.58 -18.82
CA LEU A 107 1.74 -18.23 -18.93
C LEU A 107 1.09 -18.25 -17.55
N ARG A 108 1.41 -19.26 -16.72
CA ARG A 108 0.91 -19.37 -15.35
C ARG A 108 1.26 -18.13 -14.55
N LYS A 109 2.53 -17.71 -14.52
CA LYS A 109 2.98 -16.52 -13.78
C LYS A 109 2.24 -15.24 -14.19
N LEU A 110 1.97 -15.06 -15.48
CA LEU A 110 1.24 -13.91 -15.99
C LEU A 110 -0.23 -13.95 -15.58
N ILE A 111 -0.92 -15.05 -15.85
CA ILE A 111 -2.38 -15.13 -15.67
C ILE A 111 -2.76 -15.21 -14.20
N THR A 112 -2.08 -16.04 -13.39
CA THR A 112 -2.46 -16.22 -11.98
C THR A 112 -2.18 -14.99 -11.12
N TYR A 113 -1.42 -14.01 -11.61
CA TYR A 113 -1.26 -12.73 -10.93
C TYR A 113 -2.53 -11.86 -10.95
N HIS A 114 -3.45 -12.14 -11.87
CA HIS A 114 -4.73 -11.43 -12.01
C HIS A 114 -5.85 -12.02 -11.13
N PHE A 115 -5.56 -13.08 -10.39
CA PHE A 115 -6.50 -13.79 -9.53
C PHE A 115 -6.10 -13.60 -8.08
N VAL A 116 -7.05 -13.16 -7.25
CA VAL A 116 -6.85 -13.07 -5.79
C VAL A 116 -7.94 -13.83 -5.05
N ALA A 117 -7.57 -14.37 -3.89
CA ALA A 117 -8.53 -14.89 -2.94
C ALA A 117 -9.29 -13.75 -2.26
N GLY A 118 -10.60 -13.93 -2.06
CA GLY A 118 -11.50 -12.94 -1.48
C GLY A 118 -12.44 -12.34 -2.52
N ALA A 119 -13.72 -12.20 -2.16
CA ALA A 119 -14.71 -11.48 -2.96
C ALA A 119 -14.64 -9.98 -2.59
N LEU A 120 -13.89 -9.22 -3.38
CA LEU A 120 -13.67 -7.80 -3.21
C LEU A 120 -14.58 -7.06 -4.19
N ASP A 121 -15.65 -6.47 -3.67
CA ASP A 121 -16.49 -5.54 -4.42
C ASP A 121 -15.94 -4.11 -4.34
N ASP A 122 -16.56 -3.18 -5.07
CA ASP A 122 -16.18 -1.76 -5.05
C ASP A 122 -16.24 -1.19 -3.62
N LEU A 123 -17.20 -1.61 -2.79
CA LEU A 123 -17.33 -1.15 -1.40
C LEU A 123 -16.15 -1.63 -0.53
N ALA A 124 -15.74 -2.88 -0.65
CA ALA A 124 -14.57 -3.41 0.03
C ALA A 124 -13.30 -2.64 -0.38
N MET A 125 -13.14 -2.35 -1.68
CA MET A 125 -11.95 -1.65 -2.20
C MET A 125 -11.91 -0.15 -1.85
N THR A 126 -13.05 0.49 -1.66
CA THR A 126 -13.16 1.94 -1.33
C THR A 126 -13.16 2.22 0.17
N SER A 127 -13.65 1.30 1.00
CA SER A 127 -13.78 1.50 2.45
C SER A 127 -12.46 1.42 3.21
N SER A 128 -11.41 0.87 2.60
CA SER A 128 -10.08 0.74 3.21
C SER A 128 -9.27 2.02 3.08
N VAL A 129 -8.70 2.49 4.21
CA VAL A 129 -7.77 3.63 4.23
C VAL A 129 -6.46 3.29 3.49
N LEU A 130 -6.03 2.05 3.60
CA LEU A 130 -4.82 1.53 2.98
C LEU A 130 -5.15 0.52 1.88
N SER A 131 -4.22 0.34 0.97
CA SER A 131 -4.29 -0.67 -0.07
C SER A 131 -4.42 -2.07 0.56
N ILE A 132 -5.43 -2.81 0.13
CA ILE A 132 -5.69 -4.17 0.56
C ILE A 132 -4.57 -5.04 -0.02
N ARG A 133 -3.81 -5.70 0.87
CA ARG A 133 -2.81 -6.69 0.48
C ARG A 133 -3.49 -8.05 0.28
N ALA A 134 -3.92 -8.35 -0.94
CA ALA A 134 -4.47 -9.65 -1.30
C ALA A 134 -3.38 -10.60 -1.78
N LEU A 135 -3.49 -11.89 -1.44
CA LEU A 135 -2.61 -12.91 -2.01
C LEU A 135 -3.12 -13.30 -3.39
N SER A 136 -2.28 -13.12 -4.42
CA SER A 136 -2.59 -13.61 -5.76
C SER A 136 -2.39 -15.12 -5.85
N PHE A 137 -2.82 -15.71 -6.96
CA PHE A 137 -2.60 -17.13 -7.25
C PHE A 137 -1.21 -17.37 -7.87
N ARG A 138 -0.43 -16.30 -8.08
CA ARG A 138 0.94 -16.42 -8.53
C ARG A 138 1.83 -16.89 -7.40
N GLN A 139 2.46 -18.02 -7.64
CA GLN A 139 3.46 -18.60 -6.78
C GLN A 139 4.78 -18.70 -7.54
N ASP A 140 5.85 -18.38 -6.85
CA ASP A 140 7.21 -18.47 -7.34
C ASP A 140 8.06 -19.16 -6.27
N THR A 141 9.15 -19.78 -6.69
CA THR A 141 10.10 -20.43 -5.79
C THR A 141 11.37 -19.60 -5.74
N ALA A 142 11.74 -19.12 -4.55
CA ALA A 142 13.00 -18.43 -4.32
C ALA A 142 13.93 -19.33 -3.49
N PHE A 143 15.23 -19.26 -3.77
CA PHE A 143 16.24 -19.86 -2.91
C PHE A 143 16.71 -18.83 -1.88
N ASP A 144 16.55 -19.17 -0.61
CA ASP A 144 17.12 -18.43 0.51
C ASP A 144 18.32 -19.22 1.06
N PRO A 145 19.53 -18.65 1.15
CA PRO A 145 20.72 -19.37 1.63
C PRO A 145 20.60 -19.99 3.02
N TYR A 146 19.71 -19.47 3.87
CA TYR A 146 19.50 -19.94 5.24
C TYR A 146 18.29 -20.86 5.39
N ARG A 147 17.31 -20.80 4.46
CA ARG A 147 16.04 -21.55 4.53
C ARG A 147 15.84 -22.54 3.39
N GLY A 148 16.71 -22.55 2.39
CA GLY A 148 16.58 -23.34 1.18
C GLY A 148 15.51 -22.80 0.23
N HIS A 149 14.96 -23.67 -0.61
CA HIS A 149 13.88 -23.29 -1.52
C HIS A 149 12.58 -23.02 -0.75
N THR A 150 12.04 -21.82 -0.93
CA THR A 150 10.77 -21.39 -0.35
C THR A 150 9.81 -20.99 -1.47
N VAL A 151 8.56 -21.42 -1.34
CA VAL A 151 7.49 -20.96 -2.22
C VAL A 151 6.93 -19.67 -1.65
N TYR A 152 6.98 -18.60 -2.42
CA TYR A 152 6.39 -17.32 -2.07
C TYR A 152 5.18 -17.03 -2.97
N THR A 153 4.15 -16.45 -2.38
CA THR A 153 2.94 -16.02 -3.09
C THR A 153 3.02 -14.52 -3.32
N ALA A 154 2.94 -14.09 -4.58
CA ALA A 154 3.04 -12.69 -4.93
C ALA A 154 1.80 -11.93 -4.42
N PRO A 155 1.96 -10.87 -3.61
CA PRO A 155 0.83 -10.04 -3.23
C PRO A 155 0.38 -9.17 -4.40
N LEU A 156 -0.91 -8.87 -4.44
CA LEU A 156 -1.51 -7.81 -5.23
C LEU A 156 -2.08 -6.78 -4.26
N TYR A 157 -1.62 -5.54 -4.38
CA TYR A 157 -2.15 -4.44 -3.58
C TYR A 157 -3.28 -3.76 -4.33
N ILE A 158 -4.46 -3.68 -3.70
CA ILE A 158 -5.71 -3.28 -4.37
C ILE A 158 -6.35 -2.13 -3.60
N GLN A 159 -6.75 -1.08 -4.31
CA GLN A 159 -7.55 -0.01 -3.73
C GLN A 159 -8.40 0.68 -4.79
N GLU A 160 -9.51 1.27 -4.38
CA GLU A 160 -10.29 2.16 -5.21
C GLU A 160 -10.34 3.56 -4.60
N ALA A 161 -9.70 4.52 -5.27
CA ALA A 161 -9.58 5.91 -4.85
C ALA A 161 -9.90 6.84 -6.03
N GLY A 162 -11.19 6.98 -6.33
CA GLY A 162 -11.69 7.67 -7.54
C GLY A 162 -11.47 6.90 -8.85
N GLN A 163 -10.50 5.98 -8.86
CA GLN A 163 -10.24 4.96 -9.88
C GLN A 163 -9.63 3.73 -9.21
N LEU A 164 -9.56 2.60 -9.94
CA LEU A 164 -8.90 1.38 -9.46
C LEU A 164 -7.38 1.54 -9.48
N PHE A 165 -6.73 1.12 -8.40
CA PHE A 165 -5.28 1.02 -8.28
C PHE A 165 -4.87 -0.42 -8.01
N LEU A 166 -3.90 -0.89 -8.78
CA LEU A 166 -3.28 -2.21 -8.61
C LEU A 166 -1.76 -2.00 -8.47
N ASN A 167 -1.19 -2.46 -7.36
CA ASN A 167 0.19 -2.18 -6.95
C ASN A 167 0.54 -0.69 -6.92
N GLY A 168 -0.43 0.17 -6.56
CA GLY A 168 -0.23 1.61 -6.52
C GLY A 168 -0.20 2.29 -7.90
N PHE A 169 -0.41 1.54 -8.98
CA PHE A 169 -0.55 2.10 -10.33
C PHE A 169 -2.03 2.20 -10.72
N PRO A 170 -2.43 3.28 -11.41
CA PRO A 170 -3.79 3.42 -11.86
C PRO A 170 -4.11 2.39 -12.95
N VAL A 171 -5.29 1.79 -12.85
CA VAL A 171 -5.80 0.81 -13.80
C VAL A 171 -7.23 1.18 -14.16
N ARG A 172 -7.49 1.35 -15.46
CA ARG A 172 -8.83 1.67 -15.94
C ARG A 172 -9.67 0.39 -16.03
N LYS A 173 -10.88 0.44 -15.46
CA LYS A 173 -11.95 -0.53 -15.70
C LYS A 173 -12.48 -0.32 -17.13
N ASN A 174 -12.52 -1.37 -17.96
CA ASN A 174 -12.96 -1.30 -19.35
C ASN A 174 -14.49 -1.42 -19.49
N ALA A 175 -15.13 -2.05 -18.52
CA ALA A 175 -16.57 -2.28 -18.45
C ALA A 175 -17.01 -2.32 -16.96
N PRO A 176 -18.33 -2.29 -16.68
CA PRO A 176 -18.82 -2.54 -15.33
C PRO A 176 -18.30 -3.86 -14.75
N VAL A 177 -18.19 -3.93 -13.42
CA VAL A 177 -17.86 -5.17 -12.72
C VAL A 177 -18.90 -6.24 -13.05
N ILE A 178 -18.43 -7.47 -13.27
CA ILE A 178 -19.26 -8.62 -13.56
C ILE A 178 -19.38 -9.43 -12.27
N PRO A 179 -20.55 -9.41 -11.60
CA PRO A 179 -20.76 -10.20 -10.40
C PRO A 179 -21.00 -11.67 -10.75
N ALA A 180 -20.48 -12.55 -9.92
CA ALA A 180 -20.68 -13.99 -9.97
C ALA A 180 -21.02 -14.52 -8.57
N SER A 181 -21.61 -15.71 -8.49
CA SER A 181 -22.06 -16.28 -7.22
C SER A 181 -20.96 -16.51 -6.19
N ASN A 182 -19.71 -16.59 -6.66
CA ASN A 182 -18.53 -16.79 -5.84
C ASN A 182 -17.46 -15.70 -6.06
N GLY A 183 -17.87 -14.49 -6.48
CA GLY A 183 -16.96 -13.34 -6.53
C GLY A 183 -17.21 -12.33 -7.64
N PHE A 184 -16.14 -11.65 -8.06
CA PHE A 184 -16.20 -10.52 -8.99
C PHE A 184 -15.15 -10.63 -10.09
N ILE A 185 -15.52 -10.22 -11.30
CA ILE A 185 -14.60 -10.05 -12.43
C ILE A 185 -14.58 -8.57 -12.82
N TYR A 186 -13.40 -7.98 -12.82
CA TYR A 186 -13.13 -6.61 -13.24
C TYR A 186 -12.42 -6.63 -14.60
N PRO A 187 -13.11 -6.30 -15.71
CA PRO A 187 -12.46 -6.12 -16.99
C PRO A 187 -11.53 -4.90 -16.92
N ILE A 188 -10.22 -5.09 -17.14
CA ILE A 188 -9.21 -4.02 -17.05
C ILE A 188 -8.50 -3.78 -18.38
N THR A 189 -8.04 -2.56 -18.60
CA THR A 189 -7.41 -2.15 -19.87
C THR A 189 -5.90 -2.40 -19.92
N ARG A 190 -5.34 -3.23 -19.03
CA ARG A 190 -3.91 -3.54 -19.02
C ARG A 190 -3.64 -4.93 -18.47
N LEU A 191 -2.59 -5.58 -18.98
CA LEU A 191 -1.97 -6.74 -18.32
C LEU A 191 -1.16 -6.22 -17.11
N LEU A 192 -1.31 -6.85 -15.95
CA LEU A 192 -0.50 -6.54 -14.78
C LEU A 192 0.92 -7.07 -14.99
N PRO A 193 1.96 -6.22 -14.94
CA PRO A 193 3.33 -6.72 -14.98
C PRO A 193 3.63 -7.46 -13.68
N ALA A 194 4.52 -8.44 -13.79
CA ALA A 194 5.20 -8.99 -12.63
C ALA A 194 5.82 -7.84 -11.82
N LEU A 195 5.63 -7.82 -10.50
CA LEU A 195 6.46 -6.96 -9.66
C LEU A 195 7.93 -7.35 -9.88
N PRO A 196 8.84 -6.39 -10.09
CA PRO A 196 10.26 -6.69 -10.21
C PRO A 196 10.75 -7.43 -8.96
N GLU A 197 11.52 -8.50 -9.15
CA GLU A 197 12.23 -9.21 -8.07
C GLU A 197 13.46 -8.41 -7.60
N GLN A 198 13.29 -7.11 -7.38
CA GLN A 198 14.33 -6.17 -6.96
C GLN A 198 14.02 -5.63 -5.57
N HIS A 199 15.06 -5.40 -4.79
CA HIS A 199 14.97 -4.72 -3.50
C HIS A 199 15.08 -3.20 -3.70
N LEU A 200 14.61 -2.44 -2.72
CA LEU A 200 14.67 -0.97 -2.76
C LEU A 200 16.09 -0.43 -2.98
N TYR A 201 17.10 -1.05 -2.38
CA TYR A 201 18.49 -0.64 -2.60
C TYR A 201 18.96 -0.90 -4.03
N ASP A 202 18.54 -2.02 -4.65
CA ASP A 202 18.86 -2.32 -6.05
C ASP A 202 18.25 -1.26 -6.97
N VAL A 203 16.99 -0.87 -6.69
CA VAL A 203 16.33 0.25 -7.37
C VAL A 203 17.20 1.51 -7.20
N ILE A 204 17.49 1.94 -5.97
CA ILE A 204 18.29 3.15 -5.71
C ILE A 204 19.65 3.10 -6.43
N ALA A 205 20.32 1.95 -6.41
CA ALA A 205 21.64 1.79 -7.01
C ALA A 205 21.63 1.82 -8.54
N SER A 206 20.52 1.40 -9.16
CA SER A 206 20.33 1.41 -10.62
C SER A 206 20.00 2.79 -11.20
N GLN A 207 19.53 3.73 -10.37
CA GLN A 207 19.02 5.03 -10.83
C GLN A 207 20.11 6.12 -10.78
N PRO A 208 20.59 6.65 -11.92
CA PRO A 208 21.67 7.65 -11.94
C PRO A 208 21.30 8.96 -11.22
N ASP A 209 20.03 9.34 -11.26
CA ASP A 209 19.47 10.52 -10.61
C ASP A 209 19.26 10.35 -9.09
N LEU A 210 19.55 9.17 -8.52
CA LEU A 210 19.53 8.91 -7.08
C LEU A 210 20.95 8.72 -6.49
N SER A 211 22.00 9.07 -7.24
CA SER A 211 23.39 8.81 -6.83
C SER A 211 23.79 9.55 -5.54
N LEU A 212 23.31 10.76 -5.30
CA LEU A 212 23.55 11.50 -4.05
C LEU A 212 22.74 10.91 -2.88
N PHE A 213 21.52 10.44 -3.13
CA PHE A 213 20.73 9.72 -2.11
C PHE A 213 21.43 8.43 -1.68
N LYS A 214 21.88 7.62 -2.65
CA LYS A 214 22.70 6.43 -2.40
C LYS A 214 23.95 6.76 -1.58
N ALA A 215 24.67 7.82 -1.95
CA ALA A 215 25.87 8.23 -1.25
C ALA A 215 25.59 8.63 0.21
N ALA A 216 24.49 9.33 0.46
CA ALA A 216 24.05 9.69 1.81
C ALA A 216 23.79 8.46 2.70
N LEU A 217 23.12 7.42 2.15
CA LEU A 217 22.88 6.16 2.88
C LEU A 217 24.21 5.46 3.24
N ILE A 218 25.12 5.33 2.28
CA ILE A 218 26.41 4.67 2.48
C ILE A 218 27.28 5.43 3.49
N LEU A 219 27.32 6.77 3.40
CA LEU A 219 28.11 7.60 4.31
C LEU A 219 27.57 7.53 5.74
N GLY A 220 26.25 7.62 5.92
CA GLY A 220 25.62 7.47 7.23
C GLY A 220 25.99 6.15 7.91
N ASP A 221 25.83 5.04 7.18
CA ASP A 221 26.19 3.71 7.65
C ASP A 221 27.69 3.59 7.96
N SER A 222 28.55 4.13 7.08
CA SER A 222 30.01 4.05 7.22
C SER A 222 30.53 4.84 8.42
N ILE A 223 30.03 6.06 8.65
CA ILE A 223 30.44 6.92 9.76
C ILE A 223 29.98 6.31 11.09
N ARG A 224 28.73 5.81 11.15
CA ARG A 224 28.21 5.11 12.34
C ARG A 224 29.01 3.85 12.63
N GLY A 225 29.26 3.03 11.60
CA GLY A 225 30.02 1.79 11.71
C GLY A 225 31.44 2.00 12.22
N ALA A 226 32.13 3.04 11.73
CA ALA A 226 33.48 3.39 12.21
C ALA A 226 33.50 3.75 13.71
N TYR A 227 32.48 4.49 14.19
CA TYR A 227 32.34 4.77 15.62
C TYR A 227 32.11 3.48 16.43
N LEU A 228 31.16 2.63 16.03
CA LEU A 228 30.86 1.39 16.75
C LEU A 228 32.06 0.42 16.78
N GLN A 229 32.83 0.35 15.69
CA GLN A 229 34.05 -0.45 15.65
C GLN A 229 35.09 0.05 16.66
N SER A 230 35.14 1.35 16.94
CA SER A 230 36.02 1.93 17.97
C SER A 230 35.64 1.51 19.40
N LEU A 231 34.38 1.13 19.64
CA LEU A 231 33.86 0.67 20.93
C LEU A 231 34.04 -0.85 21.16
N GLN A 232 35.22 -1.38 20.86
CA GLN A 232 35.58 -2.81 21.02
C GLN A 232 34.99 -3.77 19.95
N GLY A 233 34.86 -3.32 18.70
CA GLY A 233 34.56 -4.21 17.58
C GLY A 233 33.10 -4.65 17.47
N VAL A 234 32.17 -3.90 18.07
CA VAL A 234 30.73 -4.12 17.87
C VAL A 234 30.40 -3.94 16.39
N ASN A 235 30.00 -5.03 15.75
CA ASN A 235 29.49 -5.01 14.38
C ASN A 235 27.97 -5.09 14.42
N ASP A 236 27.32 -3.98 14.06
CA ASP A 236 25.87 -3.88 13.94
C ASP A 236 25.44 -3.58 12.49
N SER A 237 25.98 -4.36 11.56
CA SER A 237 25.61 -4.29 10.13
C SER A 237 24.12 -4.53 9.90
N ALA A 238 23.45 -5.23 10.82
CA ALA A 238 22.03 -5.58 10.70
C ALA A 238 21.09 -4.39 10.94
N THR A 239 21.57 -3.22 11.36
CA THR A 239 20.79 -1.98 11.49
C THR A 239 21.12 -0.93 10.42
N ASN A 240 22.10 -1.20 9.56
CA ASN A 240 22.50 -0.32 8.46
C ASN A 240 21.38 -0.14 7.43
N ASP A 241 21.23 1.07 6.93
CA ASP A 241 20.20 1.43 5.95
C ASP A 241 20.35 0.62 4.68
N VAL A 242 21.58 0.51 4.18
CA VAL A 242 21.89 -0.29 2.99
C VAL A 242 21.51 -1.75 3.20
N TYR A 243 21.80 -2.31 4.38
CA TYR A 243 21.45 -3.70 4.70
C TYR A 243 19.93 -3.90 4.72
N TRP A 244 19.19 -3.02 5.37
CA TRP A 244 17.72 -3.09 5.45
C TRP A 244 17.04 -2.92 4.09
N LEU A 245 17.55 -2.03 3.24
CA LEU A 245 16.98 -1.79 1.93
C LEU A 245 17.36 -2.86 0.90
N SER A 246 18.37 -3.68 1.17
CA SER A 246 18.81 -4.80 0.31
C SER A 246 18.25 -6.16 0.72
N HIS A 247 17.57 -6.28 1.86
CA HIS A 247 17.05 -7.57 2.33
C HIS A 247 15.56 -7.48 2.75
N PRO A 248 14.71 -8.45 2.38
CA PRO A 248 13.40 -8.60 2.95
C PRO A 248 13.60 -9.19 4.36
N LYS A 249 13.17 -8.49 5.41
CA LYS A 249 13.42 -8.97 6.78
C LYS A 249 12.92 -10.40 6.98
N LEU A 250 13.81 -11.29 7.45
CA LEU A 250 13.51 -12.68 7.75
C LEU A 250 12.42 -12.80 8.84
N THR A 251 11.39 -13.54 8.48
CA THR A 251 10.05 -13.62 9.08
C THR A 251 9.96 -14.30 10.44
N ALA A 252 10.41 -13.64 11.51
CA ALA A 252 9.94 -13.95 12.87
C ALA A 252 9.13 -12.79 13.50
N GLN A 253 9.23 -11.57 12.93
CA GLN A 253 8.71 -10.34 13.54
C GLN A 253 8.00 -9.41 12.55
N GLY A 254 7.55 -9.93 11.39
CA GLY A 254 6.96 -9.12 10.32
C GLY A 254 8.02 -8.27 9.60
N GLY A 255 8.25 -8.54 8.32
CA GLY A 255 9.18 -7.74 7.53
C GLY A 255 8.70 -6.29 7.42
N SER A 256 9.61 -5.32 7.46
CA SER A 256 9.28 -3.92 7.21
C SER A 256 9.08 -3.70 5.71
N LEU A 257 8.01 -3.00 5.33
CA LEU A 257 7.72 -2.60 3.96
C LEU A 257 7.77 -1.06 3.85
N PRO A 258 8.97 -0.45 3.90
CA PRO A 258 9.07 1.00 3.86
C PRO A 258 8.58 1.58 2.53
N THR A 259 8.08 2.80 2.62
CA THR A 259 7.80 3.65 1.45
C THR A 259 8.79 4.80 1.46
N ILE A 260 9.60 4.91 0.41
CA ILE A 260 10.67 5.89 0.30
C ILE A 260 10.24 7.01 -0.66
N LEU A 261 10.19 8.24 -0.17
CA LEU A 261 10.11 9.44 -1.01
C LEU A 261 11.54 9.84 -1.40
N ALA A 262 12.15 9.12 -2.36
CA ALA A 262 13.59 9.22 -2.65
C ALA A 262 13.95 10.59 -3.26
N PRO A 263 14.75 11.44 -2.59
CA PRO A 263 15.17 12.72 -3.13
C PRO A 263 16.13 12.53 -4.30
N THR A 264 15.83 13.15 -5.44
CA THR A 264 16.71 13.13 -6.62
C THR A 264 17.96 13.97 -6.43
N ASN A 265 18.97 13.81 -7.28
CA ASN A 265 20.15 14.68 -7.29
C ASN A 265 19.76 16.16 -7.43
N ALA A 266 18.69 16.47 -8.18
CA ALA A 266 18.16 17.83 -8.26
C ALA A 266 17.65 18.34 -6.90
N ALA A 267 17.03 17.47 -6.10
CA ALA A 267 16.60 17.75 -4.75
C ALA A 267 17.77 18.08 -3.80
N PHE A 268 18.86 17.29 -3.89
CA PHE A 268 20.10 17.54 -3.15
C PHE A 268 20.78 18.84 -3.57
N ASN A 269 20.91 19.07 -4.89
CA ASN A 269 21.51 20.29 -5.44
C ASN A 269 20.74 21.55 -4.98
N LYS A 270 19.41 21.50 -4.95
CA LYS A 270 18.56 22.60 -4.44
C LYS A 270 18.83 22.91 -2.97
N ALA A 271 19.25 21.92 -2.18
CA ALA A 271 19.61 22.07 -0.77
C ALA A 271 21.10 22.39 -0.56
N GLY A 272 21.89 22.57 -1.63
CA GLY A 272 23.31 22.93 -1.57
C GLY A 272 24.28 21.74 -1.50
N PHE A 273 23.80 20.51 -1.72
CA PHE A 273 24.66 19.32 -1.79
C PHE A 273 24.87 18.93 -3.25
N PHE A 274 26.02 19.29 -3.82
CA PHE A 274 26.34 19.02 -5.22
C PHE A 274 27.20 17.76 -5.40
N THR A 275 27.92 17.38 -4.35
CA THR A 275 28.89 16.30 -4.36
C THR A 275 28.78 15.42 -3.13
N VAL A 276 29.37 14.21 -3.22
CA VAL A 276 29.52 13.31 -2.06
C VAL A 276 30.32 13.97 -0.93
N ASP A 277 31.25 14.86 -1.26
CA ASP A 277 32.07 15.57 -0.27
C ASP A 277 31.26 16.61 0.51
N ASP A 278 30.26 17.25 -0.11
CA ASP A 278 29.36 18.17 0.59
C ASP A 278 28.54 17.43 1.65
N ILE A 279 28.06 16.24 1.31
CA ILE A 279 27.35 15.35 2.24
C ILE A 279 28.28 14.93 3.38
N ARG A 280 29.51 14.49 3.06
CA ARG A 280 30.49 14.08 4.08
C ARG A 280 30.84 15.22 5.04
N LYS A 281 31.08 16.43 4.52
CA LYS A 281 31.35 17.62 5.36
C LYS A 281 30.19 17.92 6.30
N TYR A 282 28.97 17.81 5.80
CA TYR A 282 27.77 18.00 6.59
C TYR A 282 27.61 16.93 7.68
N ASP A 283 27.89 15.67 7.36
CA ASP A 283 27.84 14.58 8.35
C ASP A 283 28.90 14.73 9.45
N LEU A 284 30.08 15.24 9.11
CA LEU A 284 31.18 15.40 10.07
C LEU A 284 31.11 16.68 10.89
N ARG A 285 30.10 17.55 10.69
CA ARG A 285 29.97 18.81 11.45
C ARG A 285 29.63 18.59 12.93
N THR A 286 29.11 17.42 13.28
CA THR A 286 28.85 17.00 14.66
C THR A 286 29.43 15.60 14.87
N PRO A 287 30.12 15.34 16.00
CA PRO A 287 30.62 13.99 16.28
C PRO A 287 29.49 12.96 16.34
N THR A 288 29.65 11.86 15.61
CA THR A 288 28.79 10.68 15.71
C THR A 288 29.19 9.85 16.91
N GLY A 289 28.20 9.37 17.69
CA GLY A 289 28.43 8.51 18.84
C GLY A 289 27.57 8.84 20.06
N TYR A 290 27.77 8.10 21.15
CA TYR A 290 27.08 8.35 22.41
C TYR A 290 27.53 9.68 23.03
N ASP A 291 26.55 10.47 23.45
CA ASP A 291 26.77 11.63 24.32
C ASP A 291 27.39 11.15 25.63
N GLN A 292 28.45 11.82 26.08
CA GLN A 292 29.12 11.50 27.34
C GLN A 292 28.27 11.82 28.57
N ASN A 293 27.25 12.70 28.41
CA ASN A 293 26.43 13.22 29.50
C ASN A 293 24.98 12.71 29.48
N ALA A 294 24.57 11.93 28.48
CA ALA A 294 23.22 11.38 28.35
C ALA A 294 23.25 10.04 27.60
N PRO A 295 22.31 9.10 27.87
CA PRO A 295 22.22 7.85 27.13
C PRO A 295 21.59 8.07 25.73
N LYS A 296 22.17 8.99 24.95
CA LYS A 296 21.69 9.39 23.64
C LYS A 296 22.78 9.18 22.60
N PHE A 297 22.42 8.48 21.52
CA PHE A 297 23.29 8.34 20.36
C PHE A 297 23.09 9.52 19.40
N ASN A 298 24.19 10.16 18.99
CA ASN A 298 24.21 11.17 17.95
C ASN A 298 24.53 10.50 16.61
N TYR A 299 23.55 10.47 15.71
CA TYR A 299 23.71 10.00 14.34
C TYR A 299 24.35 11.08 13.45
N PRO A 300 24.98 10.70 12.32
CA PRO A 300 25.38 11.65 11.28
C PRO A 300 24.19 12.54 10.89
N PRO A 301 24.34 13.86 10.82
CA PRO A 301 23.25 14.76 10.47
C PRO A 301 22.46 14.42 9.20
N MET A 302 23.10 13.86 8.16
CA MET A 302 22.41 13.46 6.94
C MET A 302 21.55 12.23 7.15
N ASP A 303 21.91 11.32 8.05
CA ASP A 303 21.09 10.16 8.44
C ASP A 303 19.67 10.61 8.83
N SER A 304 19.57 11.60 9.72
CA SER A 304 18.28 12.17 10.12
C SER A 304 17.49 12.80 8.95
N VAL A 305 18.17 13.35 7.94
CA VAL A 305 17.54 13.93 6.75
C VAL A 305 17.03 12.81 5.82
N VAL A 306 17.82 11.78 5.55
CA VAL A 306 17.40 10.66 4.68
C VAL A 306 16.31 9.81 5.34
N LYS A 307 16.36 9.58 6.66
CA LYS A 307 15.31 8.87 7.40
C LYS A 307 13.95 9.53 7.31
N ARG A 308 13.91 10.85 7.19
CA ARG A 308 12.66 11.60 6.99
C ARG A 308 11.96 11.27 5.67
N HIS A 309 12.70 10.77 4.70
CA HIS A 309 12.17 10.33 3.41
C HIS A 309 11.69 8.88 3.44
N MET A 310 11.80 8.17 4.57
CA MET A 310 11.44 6.77 4.71
C MET A 310 10.28 6.61 5.68
N LEU A 311 9.13 6.17 5.16
CA LEU A 311 7.96 5.82 5.96
C LEU A 311 8.08 4.35 6.34
N TYR A 312 8.45 4.08 7.59
CA TYR A 312 8.49 2.73 8.13
C TYR A 312 7.18 2.42 8.85
N ASN A 313 6.56 1.30 8.48
CA ASN A 313 5.36 0.80 9.14
C ASN A 313 5.75 -0.33 10.10
N TYR A 314 6.45 0.01 11.18
CA TYR A 314 6.80 -0.93 12.26
C TYR A 314 6.33 -0.37 13.60
N GLY A 315 5.71 -1.21 14.43
CA GLY A 315 5.17 -0.80 15.72
C GLY A 315 6.25 -0.28 16.68
N LEU A 316 5.95 0.83 17.36
CA LEU A 316 6.56 1.17 18.63
C LEU A 316 6.12 0.17 19.70
N TYR A 317 7.00 -0.07 20.67
CA TYR A 317 6.75 -0.73 21.96
C TYR A 317 5.27 -1.04 22.27
N GLY A 318 4.89 -2.32 22.26
CA GLY A 318 3.50 -2.76 22.56
C GLY A 318 2.86 -3.80 21.63
N ASN A 319 3.65 -4.61 20.92
CA ASN A 319 3.21 -5.83 20.20
C ASN A 319 2.26 -5.70 18.99
N LYS A 320 1.94 -4.50 18.47
CA LYS A 320 1.20 -4.38 17.19
C LYS A 320 2.12 -3.97 16.04
N ILE A 321 2.56 -4.96 15.28
CA ILE A 321 3.25 -4.76 14.00
C ILE A 321 2.19 -4.49 12.93
N PHE A 322 2.20 -3.29 12.34
CA PHE A 322 1.36 -2.96 11.19
C PHE A 322 2.18 -3.09 9.92
N ASN A 323 2.26 -4.29 9.33
CA ASN A 323 2.92 -4.47 8.02
C ASN A 323 2.07 -3.88 6.89
N ALA A 324 2.02 -2.57 6.80
CA ALA A 324 1.42 -1.84 5.69
C ALA A 324 2.52 -1.42 4.71
N LEU A 325 2.24 -1.49 3.42
CA LEU A 325 3.02 -0.82 2.38
C LEU A 325 2.20 0.38 1.95
N LEU A 326 2.75 1.59 2.09
CA LEU A 326 2.05 2.80 1.67
C LEU A 326 2.27 2.98 0.16
N LEU A 327 1.18 2.99 -0.60
CA LEU A 327 1.20 3.16 -2.05
C LEU A 327 0.54 4.48 -2.44
N TYR A 328 0.64 4.82 -3.73
CA TYR A 328 0.19 6.10 -4.26
C TYR A 328 -1.24 6.46 -3.87
N SER A 329 -2.16 5.50 -3.98
CA SER A 329 -3.58 5.68 -3.65
C SER A 329 -3.82 5.93 -2.17
N ASP A 330 -3.01 5.34 -1.29
CA ASP A 330 -3.08 5.59 0.16
C ASP A 330 -2.74 7.05 0.47
N MET A 331 -1.77 7.60 -0.26
CA MET A 331 -1.30 8.98 -0.08
C MET A 331 -2.28 10.05 -0.60
N LEU A 332 -3.36 9.64 -1.28
CA LEU A 332 -4.46 10.55 -1.65
C LEU A 332 -5.38 10.84 -0.47
N HIS A 333 -5.44 9.95 0.54
CA HIS A 333 -6.49 9.98 1.55
C HIS A 333 -6.04 10.71 2.83
N PRO A 334 -6.78 11.71 3.33
CA PRO A 334 -6.36 12.46 4.52
C PRO A 334 -6.25 11.62 5.80
N ALA A 335 -6.94 10.46 5.87
CA ALA A 335 -6.88 9.56 7.02
C ALA A 335 -5.50 8.93 7.28
N ILE A 336 -4.57 8.97 6.31
CA ILE A 336 -3.20 8.52 6.58
C ILE A 336 -2.40 9.51 7.44
N ASN A 337 -2.92 10.73 7.65
CA ASN A 337 -2.31 11.76 8.51
C ASN A 337 -2.66 11.57 9.98
N ASN A 338 -2.26 10.45 10.56
CA ASN A 338 -2.67 10.02 11.90
C ASN A 338 -1.51 9.71 12.85
N ASN A 339 -0.29 10.08 12.48
CA ASN A 339 0.97 9.78 13.17
C ASN A 339 1.30 8.28 13.26
N ILE A 340 0.61 7.41 12.51
CA ILE A 340 0.94 5.98 12.42
C ILE A 340 1.71 5.73 11.11
N TYR A 341 1.22 6.29 10.00
CA TYR A 341 1.75 6.00 8.65
C TYR A 341 2.60 7.13 8.06
N ASN A 342 2.61 8.30 8.70
CA ASN A 342 3.13 9.54 8.14
C ASN A 342 4.20 10.22 9.01
N ILE A 343 4.62 9.58 10.10
CA ILE A 343 5.83 9.94 10.83
C ILE A 343 6.85 8.82 10.62
N TYR A 344 8.13 9.17 10.53
CA TYR A 344 9.16 8.16 10.74
C TYR A 344 9.12 7.80 12.22
N VAL A 345 8.92 6.52 12.49
CA VAL A 345 9.14 5.95 13.81
C VAL A 345 10.31 4.98 13.71
N GLY A 346 11.47 5.43 14.15
CA GLY A 346 12.62 4.54 14.31
C GLY A 346 12.26 3.44 15.28
N ARG A 347 12.51 2.19 14.91
CA ARG A 347 12.51 1.08 15.86
C ARG A 347 13.49 1.46 16.97
N ILE A 348 13.03 1.40 18.21
CA ILE A 348 13.85 1.20 19.40
C ILE A 348 14.50 -0.18 19.22
N THR A 349 15.57 -0.25 18.43
CA THR A 349 16.51 -1.35 18.51
C THR A 349 17.50 -0.95 19.57
N GLY A 350 17.32 -1.49 20.78
CA GLY A 350 18.36 -2.16 21.57
C GLY A 350 19.79 -1.64 21.62
N ASP A 351 20.10 -0.41 21.21
CA ASP A 351 21.43 0.17 21.35
C ASP A 351 21.51 0.81 22.73
N LEU A 352 21.56 -0.09 23.73
CA LEU A 352 22.07 0.15 25.08
C LEU A 352 21.49 1.34 25.85
N GLY A 353 20.17 1.53 25.78
CA GLY A 353 19.49 2.41 26.70
C GLY A 353 18.08 2.74 26.24
N SER A 354 17.15 2.75 27.18
CA SER A 354 15.78 3.28 27.03
C SER A 354 15.78 4.80 26.83
N GLY A 355 16.63 5.32 25.95
CA GLY A 355 16.67 6.72 25.56
C GLY A 355 15.82 6.90 24.31
N ASP A 356 14.85 7.80 24.37
CA ASP A 356 14.02 8.13 23.24
C ASP A 356 14.87 8.37 21.99
N THR A 357 14.70 7.54 20.96
CA THR A 357 15.11 7.84 19.58
C THR A 357 14.18 8.92 19.02
N ASN A 358 14.07 10.03 19.74
CA ASN A 358 13.42 11.23 19.28
C ASN A 358 14.24 11.72 18.10
N MET A 359 13.78 11.43 16.88
CA MET A 359 14.09 12.31 15.76
C MET A 359 13.92 13.74 16.26
N LYS A 360 14.87 14.62 15.94
CA LYS A 360 14.79 16.04 16.31
C LYS A 360 13.50 16.71 15.79
N TRP A 361 12.77 16.05 14.88
CA TRP A 361 11.64 16.59 14.14
C TRP A 361 10.38 15.72 14.32
N LEU A 362 9.55 16.08 15.30
CA LEU A 362 8.35 15.30 15.68
C LEU A 362 7.16 15.48 14.71
N THR A 363 7.16 16.52 13.87
CA THR A 363 6.06 16.73 12.92
C THR A 363 6.16 15.74 11.78
N GLY A 364 5.11 14.96 11.54
CA GLY A 364 5.02 14.04 10.40
C GLY A 364 4.92 14.75 9.05
N LEU A 365 5.13 13.97 7.99
CA LEU A 365 4.73 14.34 6.65
C LEU A 365 3.19 14.42 6.59
N GLN A 366 2.65 15.36 5.83
CA GLN A 366 1.21 15.55 5.69
C GLN A 366 0.80 15.29 4.24
N PHE A 367 0.10 14.19 4.00
CA PHE A 367 -0.34 13.78 2.67
C PHE A 367 -1.72 14.33 2.33
N SER A 368 -1.95 14.58 1.06
CA SER A 368 -3.23 15.06 0.55
C SER A 368 -3.36 14.69 -0.92
N GLY A 369 -4.60 14.46 -1.37
CA GLY A 369 -4.92 14.23 -2.78
C GLY A 369 -5.84 15.32 -3.31
N GLN A 370 -5.50 15.88 -4.47
CA GLN A 370 -6.41 16.76 -5.21
C GLN A 370 -6.43 16.33 -6.68
N GLN A 371 -7.64 16.10 -7.22
CA GLN A 371 -7.83 15.66 -8.62
C GLN A 371 -6.98 14.42 -8.99
N GLY A 372 -6.82 13.49 -8.06
CA GLY A 372 -6.02 12.27 -8.25
C GLY A 372 -4.50 12.46 -8.12
N VAL A 373 -4.02 13.67 -7.84
CA VAL A 373 -2.60 13.95 -7.60
C VAL A 373 -2.31 13.93 -6.10
N ALA A 374 -1.51 12.97 -5.65
CA ALA A 374 -1.00 12.92 -4.29
C ALA A 374 0.09 13.98 -4.10
N SER A 375 0.07 14.66 -2.95
CA SER A 375 1.07 15.62 -2.53
C SER A 375 1.42 15.40 -1.08
N VAL A 376 2.68 15.64 -0.75
CA VAL A 376 3.20 15.61 0.61
C VAL A 376 3.63 17.01 1.03
N LYS A 377 3.15 17.44 2.17
CA LYS A 377 3.51 18.69 2.81
C LYS A 377 4.47 18.41 3.96
N TRP A 378 5.50 19.22 4.04
CA TRP A 378 6.38 19.30 5.18
C TRP A 378 6.68 20.76 5.51
N ASN A 379 6.33 21.19 6.73
CA ASN A 379 6.33 22.59 7.12
C ASN A 379 5.53 23.45 6.12
N SER A 380 6.17 24.42 5.46
CA SER A 380 5.57 25.24 4.40
C SER A 380 5.75 24.67 3.00
N ILE A 381 6.53 23.61 2.83
CA ILE A 381 6.86 23.03 1.52
C ILE A 381 5.81 21.99 1.14
N ILE A 382 5.29 22.09 -0.08
CA ILE A 382 4.38 21.11 -0.67
C ILE A 382 5.08 20.51 -1.90
N VAL A 383 5.09 19.18 -1.97
CA VAL A 383 5.75 18.41 -3.02
C VAL A 383 4.73 17.47 -3.63
N SER A 384 4.52 17.57 -4.93
CA SER A 384 3.70 16.58 -5.64
C SER A 384 4.45 15.26 -5.75
N ILE A 385 3.75 14.17 -5.46
CA ILE A 385 4.30 12.82 -5.58
C ILE A 385 4.09 12.40 -7.04
N PRO A 386 5.15 12.01 -7.76
CA PRO A 386 5.01 11.59 -9.14
C PRO A 386 4.11 10.35 -9.27
N GLN A 387 3.47 10.21 -10.42
CA GLN A 387 2.68 9.05 -10.78
C GLN A 387 3.06 8.56 -12.17
N ASP A 388 3.73 7.41 -12.23
CA ASP A 388 3.96 6.75 -13.52
C ASP A 388 2.67 6.08 -14.01
N THR A 389 2.42 6.16 -15.31
CA THR A 389 1.26 5.52 -15.95
C THR A 389 1.56 4.10 -16.44
N ASP A 390 2.83 3.78 -16.67
CA ASP A 390 3.30 2.48 -17.13
C ASP A 390 4.14 1.74 -16.06
N PRO A 391 3.58 0.75 -15.35
CA PRO A 391 4.28 -0.08 -14.39
C PRO A 391 5.24 -1.08 -15.04
N ALA A 392 5.17 -1.30 -16.36
CA ALA A 392 6.14 -2.15 -17.05
C ALA A 392 7.49 -1.44 -17.25
N HIS A 393 7.47 -0.10 -17.29
CA HIS A 393 8.66 0.74 -17.46
C HIS A 393 8.64 1.91 -16.46
N PRO A 394 8.75 1.62 -15.15
CA PRO A 394 8.72 2.65 -14.13
C PRO A 394 9.93 3.60 -14.26
N VAL A 395 9.69 4.89 -14.06
CA VAL A 395 10.71 5.96 -14.16
C VAL A 395 10.85 6.69 -12.83
N ARG A 396 9.74 6.99 -12.17
CA ARG A 396 9.68 7.74 -10.92
C ARG A 396 9.05 6.96 -9.77
N ASN A 397 8.30 5.90 -10.05
CA ASN A 397 7.56 5.13 -9.07
C ASN A 397 7.87 3.64 -9.18
N PHE A 398 8.36 3.05 -8.10
CA PHE A 398 8.81 1.66 -8.07
C PHE A 398 8.12 0.93 -6.93
N VAL A 399 7.68 -0.29 -7.20
CA VAL A 399 7.27 -1.24 -6.17
C VAL A 399 8.26 -2.40 -6.20
N ALA A 400 8.93 -2.59 -5.07
CA ALA A 400 9.99 -3.56 -4.85
C ALA A 400 9.48 -4.71 -3.95
N THR A 401 10.25 -5.79 -3.86
CA THR A 401 9.92 -6.95 -3.01
C THR A 401 9.84 -6.59 -1.53
N ASN A 402 10.58 -5.57 -1.11
CA ASN A 402 10.67 -5.10 0.27
C ASN A 402 10.17 -3.66 0.47
N GLY A 403 9.37 -3.09 -0.45
CA GLY A 403 8.69 -1.81 -0.21
C GLY A 403 8.37 -1.03 -1.49
N ALA A 404 8.24 0.30 -1.38
CA ALA A 404 7.97 1.18 -2.53
C ALA A 404 8.88 2.42 -2.52
N LEU A 405 9.12 2.99 -3.70
CA LEU A 405 9.94 4.18 -3.89
C LEU A 405 9.28 5.15 -4.87
N TYR A 406 9.22 6.43 -4.48
CA TYR A 406 8.70 7.54 -5.29
C TYR A 406 9.77 8.64 -5.35
N LYS A 407 10.25 8.98 -6.55
CA LYS A 407 11.30 10.00 -6.73
C LYS A 407 10.75 11.41 -6.53
N VAL A 408 11.24 12.14 -5.53
CA VAL A 408 10.81 13.51 -5.24
C VAL A 408 11.92 14.52 -5.52
N ASP A 409 11.57 15.68 -6.06
CA ASP A 409 12.52 16.76 -6.39
C ASP A 409 12.69 17.75 -5.23
N GLN A 410 12.53 17.26 -3.99
CA GLN A 410 12.68 18.03 -2.78
C GLN A 410 13.35 17.19 -1.70
N LEU A 411 14.42 17.74 -1.12
CA LEU A 411 15.02 17.20 0.10
C LEU A 411 14.28 17.83 1.28
N PHE A 412 13.69 17.01 2.15
CA PHE A 412 13.07 17.46 3.41
C PHE A 412 14.15 17.85 4.44
N TYR A 413 14.92 18.87 4.08
CA TYR A 413 16.05 19.42 4.79
C TYR A 413 15.62 20.64 5.61
N PRO A 414 15.94 20.72 6.92
CA PRO A 414 15.54 21.84 7.74
C PRO A 414 16.23 23.10 7.25
N ASN A 415 15.45 24.04 6.73
CA ASN A 415 15.92 25.41 6.55
C ASN A 415 16.09 25.99 7.95
N ASN A 416 17.32 26.41 8.28
CA ASN A 416 17.65 27.08 9.54
C ASN A 416 16.79 28.32 9.76
#